data_AF-A0A1C4MGA8-F1
#
_entry.id   AF-A0A1C4MGA8-F1
#
_cell.length_a   1.000
_cell.length_b   1.000
_cell.length_c   1.000
_cell.angle_alpha   90.00
_cell.angle_beta   90.00
_cell.angle_gamma   90.00
#
_symmetry.space_group_name_H-M   'P 1'
#
loop_
_entity.id
_entity.type
_entity.pdbx_description
1 polymer ?
#
loop_
_entity_poly.entity_id
_entity_poly.type
_entity_poly.pdbx_seq_one_letter_code
_entity_poly.pdbx_strand_id
1 'polypeptide(L)' 'MSVDDDEFRRSIRSDVPHSARVWNAWLGGKDHYPVDRELAEAVSAAYPQMVDIARASRAFQVRAIRYLASVGVRQFLDV' A
#
# COMPACT_ATOMS: atom_id res chain seq x y z
N MET A 1 18.44 17.77 -11.85
CA MET A 1 17.12 18.41 -11.81
C MET A 1 16.68 18.39 -10.35
N SER A 2 16.91 19.48 -9.61
CA SER A 2 16.43 19.60 -8.22
C SER A 2 14.96 19.99 -8.29
N VAL A 3 14.07 19.04 -8.03
CA VAL A 3 12.68 19.38 -7.72
C VAL A 3 12.75 20.20 -6.43
N ASP A 4 12.09 21.35 -6.42
CA ASP A 4 11.94 22.17 -5.22
C ASP A 4 11.22 21.32 -4.15
N ASP A 5 11.81 21.19 -2.97
CA ASP A 5 11.29 20.33 -1.90
C ASP A 5 9.83 20.68 -1.54
N ASP A 6 9.46 21.95 -1.68
CA ASP A 6 8.11 22.45 -1.40
C ASP A 6 7.12 22.12 -2.51
N GLU A 7 7.58 22.02 -3.76
CA GLU A 7 6.79 21.48 -4.86
C GLU A 7 6.56 19.97 -4.66
N PHE A 8 7.61 19.24 -4.29
CA PHE A 8 7.51 17.81 -4.01
C PHE A 8 6.50 17.53 -2.89
N ARG A 9 6.61 18.22 -1.75
CA ARG A 9 5.67 18.06 -0.61
C ARG A 9 4.22 18.33 -1.00
N ARG A 10 3.97 19.34 -1.85
CA ARG A 10 2.61 19.64 -2.34
C ARG A 10 2.08 18.56 -3.26
N SER A 11 2.92 17.96 -4.10
CA SER A 11 2.50 16.89 -5.02
C SER A 11 2.05 15.60 -4.32
N ILE A 12 2.52 15.36 -3.08
CA ILE A 12 2.12 14.19 -2.28
C ILE A 12 0.64 14.25 -1.86
N ARG A 13 0.01 15.43 -1.83
CA ARG A 13 -1.42 15.62 -1.48
C ARG A 13 -1.80 14.83 -0.22
N SER A 14 -1.29 15.26 0.93
CA SER A 14 -1.58 14.65 2.23
C SER A 14 -3.01 14.90 2.74
N ASP A 15 -3.79 15.70 2.00
CA ASP A 15 -5.18 16.08 2.24
C ASP A 15 -6.20 15.19 1.52
N VAL A 16 -5.75 14.35 0.58
CA VAL A 16 -6.62 13.45 -0.21
C VAL A 16 -6.19 12.00 0.03
N PRO A 17 -7.09 11.07 0.36
CA PRO A 17 -6.71 9.67 0.52
C PRO A 17 -6.10 9.07 -0.75
N HIS A 18 -5.04 8.27 -0.58
CA HIS A 18 -4.37 7.57 -1.68
C HIS A 18 -4.37 6.06 -1.43
N SER A 19 -4.74 5.26 -2.43
CA SER A 19 -4.93 3.80 -2.30
C SER A 19 -3.73 3.08 -1.69
N ALA A 20 -2.52 3.38 -2.15
CA ALA A 20 -1.28 2.81 -1.61
C ALA A 20 -1.07 3.11 -0.11
N ARG A 21 -1.44 4.32 0.35
CA ARG A 21 -1.30 4.73 1.76
C ARG A 21 -2.36 4.09 2.64
N VAL A 22 -3.59 3.98 2.14
CA VAL A 22 -4.68 3.23 2.79
C VAL A 22 -4.29 1.75 2.95
N TRP A 23 -3.73 1.14 1.90
CA TRP A 23 -3.24 -0.23 1.94
C TRP A 23 -2.13 -0.41 2.98
N ASN A 24 -1.19 0.53 3.02
CA ASN A 24 -0.13 0.55 4.01
C ASN A 24 -0.69 0.66 5.45
N ALA A 25 -1.74 1.46 5.68
CA ALA A 25 -2.41 1.54 6.98
C ALA A 25 -3.04 0.19 7.40
N TRP A 26 -3.75 -0.53 6.51
CA TRP A 26 -4.28 -1.86 6.81
C TRP A 26 -3.19 -2.90 7.11
N LEU A 27 -2.01 -2.76 6.51
CA LEU A 27 -0.86 -3.60 6.80
C LEU A 27 -0.12 -3.22 8.10
N GLY A 28 -0.54 -2.16 8.79
CA GLY A 28 0.09 -1.66 10.01
C GLY A 28 1.40 -0.88 9.78
N GLY A 29 1.61 -0.39 8.56
CA GLY A 29 2.72 0.50 8.23
C GLY A 29 2.49 1.93 8.73
N LYS A 30 3.50 2.79 8.57
CA LYS A 30 3.49 4.20 9.05
C LYS A 30 3.37 5.25 7.95
N ASP A 31 3.64 4.86 6.70
CA ASP A 31 3.61 5.75 5.52
C ASP A 31 2.17 6.03 5.07
N HIS A 32 1.43 6.76 5.89
CA HIS A 32 0.08 7.22 5.61
C HIS A 32 -0.19 8.53 6.39
N TYR A 33 -1.10 9.36 5.88
CA TYR A 33 -1.56 10.57 6.54
C TYR A 33 -2.89 10.30 7.27
N PRO A 34 -3.39 11.24 8.11
CA PRO A 34 -4.66 11.07 8.82
C PRO A 34 -5.84 10.74 7.91
N VAL A 35 -5.95 11.40 6.74
CA VAL A 35 -7.03 11.17 5.77
C VAL A 35 -7.05 9.74 5.20
N ASP A 36 -5.88 9.12 5.04
CA ASP A 36 -5.78 7.73 4.58
C ASP A 36 -6.26 6.77 5.67
N ARG A 37 -5.91 7.06 6.94
CA ARG A 37 -6.31 6.26 8.10
C ARG A 37 -7.81 6.35 8.36
N GLU A 38 -8.39 7.54 8.26
CA GLU A 38 -9.84 7.74 8.38
C GLU A 38 -10.60 6.91 7.33
N LEU A 39 -10.14 6.94 6.07
CA LEU A 39 -10.72 6.10 5.03
C LEU A 39 -10.52 4.60 5.31
N ALA A 40 -9.32 4.19 5.74
CA ALA A 40 -9.02 2.81 6.11
C ALA A 40 -9.94 2.28 7.22
N GLU A 41 -10.19 3.10 8.25
CA GLU A 41 -11.08 2.79 9.38
C GLU A 41 -12.55 2.74 8.95
N ALA A 42 -13.01 3.71 8.16
CA ALA A 42 -14.38 3.72 7.63
C ALA A 42 -14.68 2.48 6.75
N VAL A 43 -13.75 2.12 5.87
CA VAL A 43 -13.87 0.90 5.05
C VAL A 43 -13.84 -0.35 5.93
N SER A 44 -12.98 -0.41 6.95
CA SER A 44 -12.92 -1.57 7.85
C SER A 44 -14.17 -1.70 8.73
N ALA A 45 -14.82 -0.59 9.08
CA ALA A 45 -16.09 -0.60 9.78
C ALA A 45 -17.22 -1.14 8.90
N ALA A 46 -17.26 -0.74 7.62
CA ALA A 46 -18.23 -1.24 6.65
C ALA A 46 -17.95 -2.67 6.20
N TYR A 47 -16.67 -3.06 6.11
CA TYR A 47 -16.20 -4.37 5.70
C TYR A 47 -15.10 -4.90 6.63
N PRO A 48 -15.48 -5.57 7.74
CA PRO A 48 -14.55 -5.99 8.79
C PRO A 48 -13.40 -6.91 8.34
N GLN A 49 -13.57 -7.61 7.21
CA GLN A 49 -12.57 -8.52 6.65
C GLN A 49 -11.44 -7.81 5.89
N MET A 50 -11.54 -6.50 5.66
CA MET A 50 -10.60 -5.78 4.79
C MET A 50 -9.14 -5.88 5.27
N VAL A 51 -8.90 -5.82 6.58
CA VAL A 51 -7.55 -5.94 7.15
C VAL A 51 -6.96 -7.33 6.90
N ASP A 52 -7.77 -8.38 7.05
CA ASP A 52 -7.34 -9.75 6.79
C ASP A 52 -7.06 -9.98 5.30
N ILE A 53 -7.87 -9.38 4.41
CA ILE A 53 -7.66 -9.42 2.96
C ILE A 53 -6.34 -8.74 2.58
N ALA A 54 -6.06 -7.56 3.13
CA ALA A 54 -4.80 -6.86 2.87
C ALA A 54 -3.58 -7.73 3.25
N ARG A 55 -3.63 -8.34 4.44
CA ARG A 55 -2.59 -9.26 4.94
C ARG A 55 -2.47 -10.52 4.09
N ALA A 56 -3.59 -11.13 3.72
CA ALA A 56 -3.64 -12.34 2.91
C ALA A 56 -3.09 -12.09 1.49
N SER A 57 -3.43 -10.95 0.90
CA SER A 57 -2.90 -10.50 -0.40
C SER A 57 -1.37 -10.33 -0.36
N ARG A 58 -0.83 -9.67 0.67
CA ARG A 58 0.63 -9.55 0.85
C ARG A 58 1.29 -10.90 1.04
N ALA A 59 0.69 -11.79 1.83
CA ALA A 59 1.20 -13.14 2.04
C ALA A 59 1.18 -13.95 0.73
N PHE A 60 0.15 -13.80 -0.09
CA PHE A 60 0.07 -14.42 -1.42
C PHE A 60 1.17 -13.90 -2.35
N GLN A 61 1.36 -12.59 -2.45
CA GLN A 61 2.40 -11.97 -3.27
C GLN A 61 3.78 -12.58 -2.94
N VAL A 62 4.11 -12.70 -1.65
CA VAL A 62 5.36 -13.33 -1.19
C VAL A 62 5.47 -14.80 -1.62
N ARG A 63 4.41 -15.60 -1.47
CA ARG A 63 4.41 -17.02 -1.88
C ARG A 63 4.56 -17.17 -3.39
N ALA A 64 3.83 -16.35 -4.16
CA ALA A 64 3.84 -16.36 -5.62
C ALA A 64 5.24 -16.03 -6.16
N ILE A 65 5.86 -14.95 -5.68
CA ILE A 65 7.20 -14.56 -6.11
C ILE A 65 8.25 -15.62 -5.72
N ARG A 66 8.17 -16.17 -4.50
CA ARG A 66 9.06 -17.26 -4.07
C ARG A 66 8.94 -18.49 -4.96
N TYR A 67 7.72 -18.88 -5.31
CA TYR A 67 7.48 -19.99 -6.22
C TYR A 67 8.07 -19.71 -7.61
N LEU A 68 7.77 -18.55 -8.21
CA LEU A 68 8.28 -18.17 -9.53
C LEU A 68 9.82 -18.18 -9.57
N ALA A 69 10.46 -17.64 -8.53
CA ALA A 69 11.91 -17.70 -8.38
C ALA A 69 12.42 -19.16 -8.28
N SER A 70 11.71 -20.03 -7.55
CA SER A 70 12.09 -21.43 -7.39
C SER A 70 12.05 -22.22 -8.71
N VAL A 71 11.16 -21.85 -9.65
CA VAL A 71 11.00 -22.52 -10.95
C VAL A 71 11.77 -21.85 -12.10
N GLY A 72 12.70 -20.94 -11.78
CA GLY A 72 13.64 -20.40 -12.76
C GLY A 72 13.33 -19.00 -13.30
N VAL A 73 12.26 -18.34 -12.86
CA VAL A 73 12.02 -16.94 -13.23
C VAL A 73 13.07 -16.04 -12.56
N ARG A 74 13.68 -15.13 -13.33
CA ARG A 74 14.77 -14.24 -12.86
C ARG A 74 14.53 -12.77 -13.13
N GLN A 75 13.47 -12.42 -13.86
CA GLN A 75 13.10 -11.03 -14.14
C GLN A 75 11.66 -10.84 -13.70
N PHE A 76 11.42 -9.75 -12.98
CA PHE A 76 10.11 -9.38 -12.44
C PHE A 76 9.84 -7.93 -12.82
N LEU A 77 8.63 -7.67 -13.32
CA LEU A 77 8.09 -6.34 -13.52
C LEU A 77 6.89 -6.22 -12.58
N ASP A 78 7.02 -5.39 -11.54
CA ASP A 78 5.93 -5.03 -10.62
C ASP A 78 5.44 -3.63 -11.04
N VAL A 79 4.14 -3.50 -11.29
CA VAL A 79 3.52 -2.33 -11.95
C VAL A 79 2.79 -1.46 -10.95
#